data_AF-A0A183F235-F1
#
_entry.id   AF-A0A183F235-F1
#
_cell.length_a   1.000
_cell.length_b   1.000
_cell.length_c   1.000
_cell.angle_alpha   90.00
_cell.angle_beta   90.00
_cell.angle_gamma   90.00
#
_symmetry.space_group_name_H-M   'P 1'
#
loop_
_entity.id
_entity.type
_entity.pdbx_description
1 polymer ?
#
loop_
_entity_poly.entity_id
_entity_poly.type
_entity_poly.pdbx_seq_one_letter_code
_entity_poly.pdbx_strand_id
1 'polypeptide(L)'
;MGAIIQDLQKLVPWMLLYAEDVRLACDDLERKVQAWCDQLVLFELILNLKKTENLTTDVNESGFIKINGAELARTSVFMYLGSAIDSDGGLKVEVNSRVSAAWCKWCSLSGVLCDRKTPEHLKSEMGGQSPGQ
;
A
#
# COMPACT_ATOMS: atom_id res chain seq x y z
N MET A 1 -4.00 10.02 20.66
CA MET A 1 -4.17 9.80 19.20
C MET A 1 -4.48 11.11 18.45
N GLY A 2 -5.64 11.75 18.64
CA GLY A 2 -6.02 12.93 17.83
C GLY A 2 -5.04 14.12 17.85
N ALA A 3 -4.49 14.49 19.01
CA ALA A 3 -3.52 15.59 19.12
C ALA A 3 -2.17 15.27 18.45
N ILE A 4 -1.72 14.01 18.52
CA ILE A 4 -0.51 13.51 17.87
C ILE A 4 -0.65 13.64 16.35
N ILE A 5 -1.80 13.19 15.82
CA ILE A 5 -2.08 13.22 14.39
C ILE A 5 -2.11 14.67 13.87
N GLN A 6 -2.73 15.60 14.60
CA GLN A 6 -2.77 17.01 14.18
C GLN A 6 -1.38 17.65 14.12
N ASP A 7 -0.51 17.38 15.08
CA ASP A 7 0.84 17.94 15.06
C ASP A 7 1.72 17.30 13.99
N LEU A 8 1.55 16.00 13.72
CA LEU A 8 2.27 15.32 12.63
C LEU A 8 1.78 15.73 11.23
N GLN A 9 0.47 15.99 11.06
CA GLN A 9 -0.12 16.49 9.80
C GLN A 9 0.41 17.87 9.40
N LYS A 10 0.83 18.70 10.36
CA LYS A 10 1.44 20.01 10.07
C LYS A 10 2.79 19.90 9.37
N LEU A 11 3.53 18.80 9.58
CA LEU A 11 4.86 18.60 9.01
C LEU A 11 4.84 18.01 7.60
N VAL A 12 3.82 17.19 7.30
CA VAL A 12 3.69 16.51 6.00
C VAL A 12 2.26 16.69 5.48
N PRO A 13 2.03 17.57 4.49
CA PRO A 13 0.70 17.90 3.99
C PRO A 13 -0.09 16.72 3.44
N TRP A 14 0.62 15.71 2.91
CA TRP A 14 0.02 14.51 2.32
C TRP A 14 0.36 13.28 3.17
N MET A 15 -0.36 13.13 4.28
CA MET A 15 -0.27 11.98 5.16
C MET A 15 -1.59 11.18 5.13
N LEU A 16 -1.49 9.87 4.89
CA LEU A 16 -2.60 8.93 4.97
C LEU A 16 -2.34 7.97 6.13
N LEU A 17 -3.33 7.83 7.03
CA LEU A 17 -3.24 7.06 8.26
C LEU A 17 -4.31 5.97 8.29
N TYR A 18 -3.90 4.76 8.64
CA TYR A 18 -4.81 3.66 8.94
C TYR A 18 -4.21 2.80 10.04
N ALA A 19 -4.86 2.75 11.21
CA ALA A 19 -4.32 2.08 12.40
C ALA A 19 -2.86 2.52 12.69
N GLU A 20 -1.91 1.59 12.71
CA GLU A 20 -0.47 1.87 12.83
C GLU A 20 0.25 2.24 11.52
N ASP A 21 -0.40 2.05 10.37
CA ASP A 21 0.22 2.25 9.05
C ASP A 21 0.10 3.71 8.60
N VAL A 22 1.25 4.30 8.29
CA VAL A 22 1.37 5.69 7.84
C VAL A 22 2.00 5.72 6.45
N ARG A 23 1.33 6.40 5.51
CA ARG A 23 1.92 6.77 4.22
C ARG A 23 2.19 8.27 4.21
N LEU A 24 3.40 8.63 3.81
CA LEU A 24 3.85 10.01 3.63
C LEU A 24 4.19 10.23 2.16
N ALA A 25 3.69 11.31 1.58
CA ALA A 25 4.08 11.77 0.25
C ALA A 25 4.58 13.21 0.37
N CYS A 26 5.85 13.44 0.02
CA CYS A 26 6.42 14.76 0.19
C CYS A 26 7.71 14.94 -0.60
N ASP A 27 7.93 16.18 -1.05
CA ASP A 27 9.24 16.66 -1.45
C ASP A 27 10.16 16.74 -0.21
N ASP A 28 11.46 16.53 -0.40
CA ASP A 28 12.46 16.45 0.68
C ASP A 28 12.16 15.36 1.73
N LEU A 29 11.78 14.16 1.25
CA LEU A 29 11.33 13.03 2.06
C LEU A 29 12.28 12.73 3.23
N GLU A 30 13.58 12.65 2.95
CA GLU A 30 14.60 12.31 3.96
C GLU A 30 14.56 13.27 5.17
N ARG A 31 14.61 14.58 4.91
CA ARG A 31 14.60 15.61 5.95
C ARG A 31 13.29 15.60 6.74
N LYS A 32 12.14 15.46 6.06
CA LYS A 32 10.84 15.51 6.72
C LYS A 32 10.54 14.25 7.52
N VAL A 33 10.90 13.08 7.02
CA VAL A 33 10.80 11.82 7.77
C VAL A 33 11.72 11.84 8.98
N GLN A 34 12.91 12.45 8.87
CA GLN A 34 13.80 12.61 10.03
C GLN A 34 13.16 13.48 11.13
N ALA A 35 12.66 14.67 10.78
CA ALA A 35 11.97 15.54 11.75
C ALA A 35 10.72 14.86 12.35
N TRP A 36 10.01 14.07 11.54
CA TRP A 36 8.87 13.29 11.98
C TRP A 36 9.28 12.18 12.96
N CYS A 37 10.40 11.49 12.71
CA CYS A 37 10.96 10.49 13.64
C CYS A 37 11.32 11.13 14.98
N ASP A 38 11.95 12.30 14.98
CA ASP A 38 12.31 13.02 16.22
C ASP A 38 11.04 13.36 17.04
N GLN A 39 9.94 13.70 16.36
CA GLN A 39 8.67 13.97 17.02
C GLN A 39 7.98 12.69 17.52
N LEU A 40 8.08 11.57 16.81
CA LEU A 40 7.54 10.28 17.26
C LEU A 40 8.15 9.84 18.59
N VAL A 41 9.44 10.12 18.82
CA VAL A 41 10.13 9.81 20.08
C VAL A 41 9.48 10.52 21.26
N LEU A 42 8.95 11.75 21.08
CA LEU A 42 8.21 12.47 22.13
C LEU A 42 6.94 11.75 22.58
N PHE A 43 6.41 10.88 21.74
CA PHE A 43 5.23 10.07 22.01
C PHE A 43 5.57 8.60 22.33
N GLU A 44 6.84 8.29 22.59
CA GLU A 44 7.34 6.93 22.82
C GLU A 44 7.08 5.96 21.65
N LEU A 45 6.95 6.51 20.44
CA LEU A 45 6.75 5.74 19.21
C LEU A 45 8.07 5.63 18.42
N ILE A 46 8.24 4.50 17.74
CA ILE A 46 9.45 4.20 16.97
C ILE A 46 9.04 3.74 15.57
N LEU A 47 9.66 4.34 14.54
CA LEU A 47 9.50 3.91 13.16
C LEU A 47 10.12 2.52 12.96
N ASN A 48 9.33 1.57 12.45
CA ASN A 48 9.82 0.24 12.12
C ASN A 48 10.45 0.22 10.71
N LEU A 49 11.73 0.57 10.63
CA LEU A 49 12.49 0.62 9.37
C LEU A 49 12.48 -0.71 8.59
N LYS A 50 12.28 -1.86 9.26
CA LYS A 50 12.20 -3.17 8.57
C LYS A 50 10.90 -3.35 7.77
N LYS A 51 9.84 -2.64 8.15
CA LYS A 51 8.53 -2.65 7.47
C LYS A 51 8.30 -1.39 6.64
N THR A 52 9.13 -0.37 6.79
CA THR A 52 9.05 0.85 5.99
C THR A 52 9.55 0.56 4.58
N GLU A 53 8.87 1.11 3.59
CA GLU A 53 9.30 1.11 2.20
C GLU A 53 9.38 2.56 1.73
N ASN A 54 10.27 2.88 0.79
CA ASN A 54 10.26 4.17 0.12
C ASN A 54 10.11 4.01 -1.38
N LEU A 55 9.38 4.95 -1.97
CA LEU A 55 9.23 5.10 -3.40
C LEU A 55 9.49 6.56 -3.72
N THR A 56 10.41 6.82 -4.63
CA THR A 56 10.49 8.11 -5.32
C THR A 56 10.10 7.92 -6.77
N THR A 57 9.65 8.99 -7.41
CA THR A 57 9.36 9.04 -8.84
C THR A 57 10.49 9.67 -9.64
N ASP A 58 11.45 10.32 -8.97
CA ASP A 58 12.60 10.91 -9.63
C ASP A 58 13.62 9.81 -9.98
N VAL A 59 14.07 9.79 -11.24
CA VAL A 59 15.05 8.83 -11.76
C VAL A 59 16.48 9.25 -11.37
N ASN A 60 16.69 10.52 -11.03
CA ASN A 60 18.01 11.09 -10.69
C ASN A 60 18.31 11.08 -9.18
N GLU A 61 17.35 10.72 -8.34
CA GLU A 61 17.56 10.62 -6.88
C GLU A 61 18.31 9.33 -6.50
N SER A 62 18.97 9.36 -5.33
CA SER A 62 19.71 8.23 -4.79
C SER A 62 18.84 6.98 -4.66
N GLY A 63 19.45 5.79 -4.83
CA GLY A 63 18.74 4.51 -4.68
C GLY A 63 18.26 4.18 -3.26
N PHE A 64 18.54 5.05 -2.29
CA PHE A 64 18.14 4.93 -0.90
C PHE A 64 17.99 6.32 -0.27
N ILE A 65 17.31 6.38 0.87
CA ILE A 65 17.27 7.53 1.78
C ILE A 65 17.84 7.14 3.14
N LYS A 66 18.38 8.10 3.90
CA LYS A 66 18.92 7.87 5.24
C LYS A 66 17.95 8.37 6.32
N ILE A 67 17.48 7.46 7.16
CA ILE A 67 16.62 7.79 8.31
C ILE A 67 17.31 7.27 9.57
N ASN A 68 17.57 8.15 10.54
CA ASN A 68 18.31 7.81 11.77
C ASN A 68 19.67 7.14 11.50
N GLY A 69 20.33 7.52 10.39
CA GLY A 69 21.60 6.93 9.96
C GLY A 69 21.50 5.54 9.31
N ALA A 70 20.30 4.95 9.24
CA ALA A 70 20.05 3.70 8.52
C ALA A 70 19.61 3.99 7.07
N GLU A 71 20.14 3.20 6.13
CA GLU A 71 19.79 3.30 4.72
C GLU A 71 18.50 2.52 4.43
N LEU A 72 17.51 3.20 3.89
CA LEU A 72 16.26 2.63 3.44
C LEU A 72 16.27 2.54 1.91
N ALA A 73 16.27 1.31 1.37
CA ALA A 73 16.31 1.07 -0.07
C ALA A 73 14.98 1.45 -0.75
N ARG A 74 15.09 2.00 -1.96
CA ARG A 74 13.93 2.31 -2.81
C ARG A 74 13.31 1.03 -3.38
N THR A 75 11.98 0.96 -3.37
CA THR A 75 11.22 -0.06 -4.10
C THR A 75 10.76 0.49 -5.46
N SER A 76 10.52 -0.38 -6.44
CA SER A 76 9.88 -0.02 -7.70
C SER A 76 8.35 -0.04 -7.60
N VAL A 77 7.81 -0.81 -6.64
CA VAL A 77 6.36 -0.91 -6.39
C VAL A 77 6.13 -0.74 -4.90
N PHE A 78 5.31 0.23 -4.55
CA PHE A 78 4.94 0.52 -3.17
C PHE A 78 3.53 0.04 -2.89
N MET A 79 3.37 -0.74 -1.81
CA MET A 79 2.09 -1.29 -1.39
C MET A 79 1.56 -0.56 -0.17
N TYR A 80 0.30 -0.13 -0.23
CA TYR A 80 -0.40 0.42 0.92
C TYR A 80 -1.83 -0.11 0.98
N LEU A 81 -2.18 -0.77 2.09
CA LEU A 81 -3.51 -1.37 2.33
C LEU A 81 -4.00 -2.24 1.16
N GLY A 82 -3.08 -3.01 0.56
CA GLY A 82 -3.38 -3.89 -0.57
C GLY A 82 -3.56 -3.19 -1.91
N SER A 83 -3.22 -1.90 -2.03
CA SER A 83 -3.15 -1.18 -3.30
C SER A 83 -1.71 -0.83 -3.65
N ALA A 84 -1.31 -1.10 -4.89
CA ALA A 84 0.03 -0.84 -5.40
C ALA A 84 0.12 0.49 -6.17
N ILE A 85 1.27 1.15 -6.08
CA ILE A 85 1.68 2.21 -7.00
C ILE A 85 3.10 1.92 -7.51
N ASP A 86 3.35 2.19 -8.78
CA ASP A 86 4.65 2.00 -9.41
C ASP A 86 5.49 3.29 -9.29
N SER A 87 6.81 3.13 -9.40
CA SER A 87 7.83 4.19 -9.43
C SER A 87 7.64 5.23 -10.51
N ASP A 88 6.91 4.93 -11.59
CA ASP A 88 6.49 5.92 -12.59
C ASP A 88 5.26 6.75 -12.15
N GLY A 89 4.77 6.54 -10.93
CA GLY A 89 3.54 7.11 -10.40
C GLY A 89 2.26 6.46 -10.94
N GLY A 90 2.40 5.43 -11.78
CA GLY A 90 1.32 4.75 -12.46
C GLY A 90 0.67 3.64 -11.63
N LEU A 91 -0.52 3.23 -12.09
CA LEU A 91 -1.32 2.14 -11.51
C LEU A 91 -1.27 0.86 -12.34
N LYS A 92 -0.34 0.76 -13.31
CA LYS A 92 -0.31 -0.35 -14.25
C LYS A 92 -0.20 -1.70 -13.55
N VAL A 93 0.68 -1.80 -12.55
CA VAL A 93 0.87 -3.02 -11.75
C VAL A 93 -0.41 -3.39 -11.01
N GLU A 94 -1.05 -2.42 -10.35
CA GLU A 94 -2.29 -2.61 -9.60
C GLU A 94 -3.44 -3.07 -10.49
N VAL A 95 -3.67 -2.35 -11.60
CA VAL A 95 -4.73 -2.65 -12.56
C VAL A 95 -4.54 -4.05 -13.13
N ASN A 96 -3.32 -4.39 -13.56
CA ASN A 96 -3.04 -5.71 -14.13
C ASN A 96 -3.23 -6.84 -13.10
N SER A 97 -2.84 -6.60 -11.84
CA SER A 97 -3.02 -7.55 -10.75
C SER A 97 -4.51 -7.83 -10.50
N ARG A 98 -5.34 -6.78 -10.37
CA ARG A 98 -6.78 -6.94 -10.14
C ARG A 98 -7.52 -7.60 -11.30
N VAL A 99 -7.20 -7.19 -12.53
CA VAL A 99 -7.78 -7.79 -13.74
C VAL A 99 -7.42 -9.27 -13.83
N SER A 100 -6.15 -9.61 -13.59
CA SER A 100 -5.68 -11.00 -13.61
C SER A 100 -6.34 -11.83 -12.51
N ALA A 101 -6.45 -11.30 -11.29
CA ALA A 101 -7.13 -11.97 -10.19
C ALA A 101 -8.64 -12.21 -10.49
N ALA A 102 -9.33 -11.21 -11.03
CA ALA A 102 -10.72 -11.33 -11.44
C ALA A 102 -10.89 -12.35 -12.58
N TRP A 103 -9.99 -12.32 -13.57
CA TRP A 103 -9.99 -13.27 -14.68
C TRP A 103 -9.74 -14.70 -14.22
N CYS A 104 -8.75 -14.94 -13.34
CA CYS A 104 -8.49 -16.26 -12.77
C CYS A 104 -9.72 -16.79 -12.01
N LYS A 105 -10.37 -15.95 -11.19
CA LYS A 105 -11.62 -16.31 -10.50
C LYS A 105 -12.73 -16.66 -11.51
N TRP A 106 -12.89 -15.87 -12.56
CA TRP A 106 -13.86 -16.14 -13.61
C TRP A 106 -13.58 -17.46 -14.33
N CYS A 107 -12.36 -17.71 -14.78
CA CYS A 107 -11.96 -18.96 -15.43
C CYS A 107 -12.18 -20.18 -14.53
N SER A 108 -11.96 -20.04 -13.22
CA SER A 108 -12.21 -21.13 -12.27
C SER A 108 -13.71 -21.43 -12.12
N LEU A 109 -14.58 -20.43 -12.24
CA LEU A 109 -16.02 -20.60 -12.06
C LEU A 109 -16.73 -20.96 -13.37
N SER A 110 -16.19 -20.56 -14.52
CA SER A 110 -16.84 -20.75 -15.82
C SER A 110 -17.06 -22.22 -16.18
N GLY A 111 -16.17 -23.13 -15.74
CA GLY A 111 -16.37 -24.57 -15.93
C GLY A 111 -17.65 -25.09 -15.27
N VAL A 112 -18.00 -24.56 -14.10
CA VAL A 112 -19.21 -24.96 -13.36
C VAL A 112 -20.42 -24.14 -13.82
N LEU A 113 -20.25 -22.84 -14.07
CA LEU A 113 -21.32 -21.95 -14.52
C LEU A 113 -21.78 -22.26 -15.95
N CYS A 114 -20.88 -22.68 -16.83
CA CYS A 114 -21.18 -22.97 -18.24
C CYS A 114 -21.48 -24.46 -18.49
N ASP A 115 -21.29 -25.35 -17.52
CA ASP A 115 -21.66 -26.76 -17.69
C ASP A 115 -23.19 -26.91 -17.73
N ARG A 116 -23.69 -27.47 -18.84
CA ARG A 116 -25.12 -27.72 -19.06
C ARG A 116 -25.68 -28.82 -18.15
N LYS A 117 -24.81 -29.67 -17.58
CA LYS A 117 -25.20 -30.75 -16.67
C LYS A 117 -25.27 -30.30 -15.21
N THR A 118 -24.72 -29.13 -14.88
CA THR A 118 -24.76 -28.59 -13.52
C THR A 118 -26.15 -27.96 -13.25
N PRO A 119 -26.88 -28.42 -12.21
CA PRO A 119 -28.19 -27.87 -11.83
C PRO A 119 -28.14 -26.38 -11.50
N GLU A 120 -29.16 -25.61 -11.93
CA GLU A 120 -29.15 -24.14 -11.80
C GLU A 120 -29.06 -23.63 -10.36
N HIS A 121 -29.67 -24.32 -9.39
CA HIS A 121 -29.64 -23.90 -7.98
C HIS A 121 -28.23 -23.88 -7.38
N LEU A 122 -27.32 -24.75 -7.86
CA LEU A 122 -25.92 -24.77 -7.41
C LEU A 122 -25.11 -23.62 -8.03
N LYS A 123 -25.50 -23.12 -9.21
CA LYS A 123 -24.84 -22.00 -9.89
C LYS A 123 -25.10 -20.67 -9.20
N SER A 124 -26.28 -20.47 -8.62
CA SER A 124 -26.62 -19.26 -7.87
C SER A 124 -25.90 -19.14 -6.52
N GLU A 125 -25.56 -20.26 -5.88
CA GLU A 125 -24.88 -20.27 -4.57
C GLU A 125 -23.39 -19.90 -4.66
N MET A 126 -22.71 -20.30 -5.75
CA MET A 126 -21.27 -20.01 -5.94
C MET A 126 -20.97 -18.56 -6.34
N GLY A 127 -21.98 -17.80 -6.79
CA GLY A 127 -21.83 -16.37 -7.09
C GLY A 127 -21.87 -15.46 -5.86
N GLY A 128 -22.24 -15.99 -4.68
CA GLY A 128 -22.53 -15.21 -3.48
C GLY A 128 -21.43 -15.18 -2.40
N GLN A 129 -20.35 -15.95 -2.53
CA GLN A 129 -19.27 -15.92 -1.53
C GLN A 129 -18.29 -14.77 -1.80
N SER A 130 -18.57 -13.63 -1.18
CA SER A 130 -17.57 -12.57 -0.96
C SER A 130 -16.38 -13.11 -0.16
N PRO A 131 -15.13 -12.80 -0.54
CA PRO A 131 -13.99 -13.09 0.31
C PRO A 131 -13.98 -12.12 1.48
N GLY A 132 -14.26 -12.63 2.68
CA GLY A 132 -14.17 -11.88 3.92
C GLY A 132 -14.50 -12.74 5.13
N GLN A 133 -13.48 -13.41 5.67
CA GLN A 133 -12.93 -13.19 7.03
C GLN A 133 -11.64 -13.99 7.19
#